data_AF-A0A7X0DWN4-F1
#
_entry.id   AF-A0A7X0DWN4-F1
#
_cell.length_a   1.000
_cell.length_b   1.000
_cell.length_c   1.000
_cell.angle_alpha   90.00
_cell.angle_beta   90.00
_cell.angle_gamma   90.00
#
_symmetry.space_group_name_H-M   'P 1'
#
loop_
_entity.id
_entity.type
_entity.pdbx_description
1 polymer ?
#
loop_
_entity_poly.entity_id
_entity_poly.type
_entity_poly.pdbx_seq_one_letter_code
_entity_poly.pdbx_strand_id
1 'polypeptide(L)'
;MAFFKKKEAWLIIGLTAIGTGGLFAWISYIAPLMTDVSGFSAGSVPYVLILAGFGMVVGNVLGGKLADKVSPVKACLILLIAMAVSLIIIFFISENKILSLLMTFVAGSLSMAIGSPIQTLMINTAKGAEMLGAAATQAAFNIGNALGAFLGGLPIAWGLGYTSPEIVGTLMAATGAVIAMILVNQQKAVEKNLLPV
;
A
#
# COMPACT_ATOMS: atom_id res chain seq x y z
N MET A 1 -6.74 14.48 23.37
CA MET A 1 -7.39 15.06 22.16
C MET A 1 -6.51 16.02 21.33
N ALA A 2 -5.30 16.40 21.77
CA ALA A 2 -4.40 17.26 20.96
C ALA A 2 -3.86 16.58 19.68
N PHE A 3 -3.81 15.25 19.64
CA PHE A 3 -3.36 14.46 18.48
C PHE A 3 -4.11 14.81 17.18
N PHE A 4 -5.45 14.76 17.20
CA PHE A 4 -6.28 15.04 16.02
C PHE A 4 -6.28 16.50 15.56
N LYS A 5 -5.63 17.41 16.32
CA LYS A 5 -5.41 18.79 15.86
C LYS A 5 -4.20 18.91 14.92
N LYS A 6 -3.32 17.89 14.87
CA LYS A 6 -2.14 17.87 14.00
C LYS A 6 -2.56 17.54 12.56
N LYS A 7 -2.18 18.40 11.60
CA LYS A 7 -2.48 18.18 10.18
C LYS A 7 -1.76 16.94 9.65
N GLU A 8 -0.55 16.70 10.13
CA GLU A 8 0.30 15.57 9.78
C GLU A 8 -0.37 14.24 10.12
N ALA A 9 -1.07 14.15 11.26
CA ALA A 9 -1.79 12.95 11.65
C ALA A 9 -2.89 12.59 10.63
N TRP A 10 -3.65 13.58 10.16
CA TRP A 10 -4.69 13.37 9.14
C TRP A 10 -4.11 13.02 7.77
N LEU A 11 -2.98 13.60 7.39
CA LEU A 11 -2.27 13.21 6.17
C LEU A 11 -1.79 11.75 6.26
N ILE A 12 -1.29 11.31 7.42
CA ILE A 12 -0.90 9.90 7.62
C ILE A 12 -2.11 8.98 7.62
N ILE A 13 -3.24 9.37 8.21
CA ILE A 13 -4.49 8.61 8.11
C ILE A 13 -4.94 8.52 6.65
N GLY A 14 -4.95 9.63 5.91
CA GLY A 14 -5.36 9.69 4.51
C GLY A 14 -4.47 8.88 3.58
N LEU A 15 -3.14 8.97 3.72
CA LEU A 15 -2.21 8.17 2.91
C LEU A 15 -2.33 6.68 3.21
N THR A 16 -2.63 6.32 4.46
CA THR A 16 -2.86 4.92 4.85
C THR A 16 -4.17 4.43 4.25
N ALA A 17 -5.27 5.15 4.49
CA ALA A 17 -6.60 4.76 4.02
C ALA A 17 -6.73 4.71 2.50
N ILE A 18 -6.09 5.63 1.77
CA ILE A 18 -6.18 5.66 0.30
C ILE A 18 -5.05 4.84 -0.32
N GLY A 19 -3.80 5.09 0.08
CA GLY A 19 -2.62 4.45 -0.53
C GLY A 19 -2.61 2.94 -0.40
N THR A 20 -2.97 2.41 0.77
CA THR A 20 -2.97 0.95 1.01
C THR A 20 -4.16 0.26 0.35
N GLY A 21 -5.19 1.01 -0.05
CA GLY A 21 -6.30 0.49 -0.84
C GLY A 21 -5.84 -0.11 -2.17
N GLY A 22 -4.67 0.29 -2.70
CA GLY A 22 -4.08 -0.37 -3.86
C GLY A 22 -3.70 -1.83 -3.65
N LEU A 23 -3.12 -2.14 -2.48
CA LEU A 23 -2.89 -3.53 -2.05
C LEU A 23 -4.23 -4.28 -1.99
N PHE A 24 -5.24 -3.65 -1.39
CA PHE A 24 -6.51 -4.32 -1.10
C PHE A 24 -7.34 -4.55 -2.36
N ALA A 25 -7.30 -3.63 -3.33
CA ALA A 25 -7.89 -3.84 -4.65
C ALA A 25 -7.30 -5.09 -5.32
N TRP A 26 -5.97 -5.26 -5.31
CA TRP A 26 -5.34 -6.44 -5.90
C TRP A 26 -5.64 -7.73 -5.13
N ILE A 27 -5.40 -7.76 -3.81
CA ILE A 27 -5.50 -9.00 -3.03
C ILE A 27 -6.95 -9.51 -2.94
N SER A 28 -7.95 -8.61 -2.97
CA SER A 28 -9.36 -9.00 -2.95
C SER A 28 -9.78 -9.77 -4.20
N TYR A 29 -9.11 -9.54 -5.33
CA TYR A 29 -9.42 -10.15 -6.63
C TYR A 29 -8.28 -11.04 -7.16
N ILE A 30 -7.30 -11.38 -6.32
CA ILE A 30 -6.18 -12.23 -6.73
C ILE A 30 -6.63 -13.61 -7.21
N ALA A 31 -7.65 -14.20 -6.60
CA ALA A 31 -8.16 -15.51 -7.00
C ALA A 31 -8.70 -15.50 -8.44
N PRO A 32 -9.68 -14.65 -8.79
CA PRO A 32 -10.16 -14.58 -10.17
C PRO A 32 -9.14 -14.01 -11.15
N LEU A 33 -8.22 -13.12 -10.73
CA LEU A 33 -7.08 -12.73 -11.57
C LEU A 33 -6.25 -13.97 -11.99
N MET A 34 -5.94 -14.83 -11.03
CA MET A 34 -5.08 -15.99 -11.29
C MET A 34 -5.80 -17.13 -12.00
N THR A 35 -7.10 -17.33 -11.79
CA THR A 35 -7.86 -18.37 -12.48
C THR A 35 -8.30 -17.92 -13.86
N ASP A 36 -8.94 -16.76 -13.96
CA ASP A 36 -9.70 -16.36 -15.15
C ASP A 36 -8.84 -15.58 -16.15
N VAL A 37 -7.75 -14.94 -15.68
CA VAL A 37 -6.80 -14.23 -16.55
C VAL A 37 -5.52 -15.04 -16.76
N SER A 38 -4.86 -15.45 -15.67
CA SER A 38 -3.60 -16.20 -15.77
C SER A 38 -3.81 -17.68 -16.13
N GLY A 39 -5.05 -18.20 -16.06
CA GLY A 39 -5.39 -19.56 -16.47
C GLY A 39 -4.89 -20.66 -15.51
N PHE A 40 -4.69 -20.36 -14.22
CA PHE A 40 -4.44 -21.39 -13.20
C PHE A 40 -5.74 -22.13 -12.87
N SER A 41 -5.62 -23.37 -12.37
CA SER A 41 -6.78 -24.09 -11.84
C SER A 41 -7.17 -23.52 -10.47
N ALA A 42 -8.44 -23.66 -10.09
CA ALA A 42 -8.92 -23.23 -8.78
C ALA A 42 -8.15 -23.89 -7.61
N GLY A 43 -7.69 -25.14 -7.79
CA GLY A 43 -6.86 -25.85 -6.82
C GLY A 43 -5.46 -25.26 -6.61
N SER A 44 -4.98 -24.40 -7.52
CA SER A 44 -3.70 -23.71 -7.39
C SER A 44 -3.78 -22.44 -6.53
N VAL A 45 -4.97 -21.86 -6.32
CA VAL A 45 -5.16 -20.58 -5.62
C VAL A 45 -4.58 -20.60 -4.20
N PRO A 46 -4.73 -21.65 -3.37
CA PRO A 46 -4.08 -21.68 -2.05
C PRO A 46 -2.55 -21.53 -2.12
N TYR A 47 -1.89 -22.12 -3.12
CA TYR A 47 -0.44 -22.00 -3.30
C TYR A 47 -0.02 -20.60 -3.75
N VAL A 48 -0.83 -19.94 -4.58
CA VAL A 48 -0.65 -18.52 -4.93
C VAL A 48 -0.75 -17.65 -3.69
N LEU A 49 -1.74 -17.89 -2.82
CA LEU A 49 -1.89 -17.14 -1.57
C LEU A 49 -0.75 -17.40 -0.59
N ILE A 50 -0.21 -18.63 -0.54
CA ILE A 50 1.01 -18.93 0.20
C ILE A 50 2.18 -18.11 -0.34
N LEU A 51 2.34 -18.01 -1.66
CA LEU A 51 3.40 -17.21 -2.29
C LEU A 51 3.24 -15.72 -1.97
N ALA A 52 2.01 -15.19 -2.05
CA ALA A 52 1.70 -13.82 -1.67
C ALA A 52 2.04 -13.59 -0.19
N GLY A 53 1.61 -14.49 0.70
CA GLY A 53 1.90 -14.44 2.14
C GLY A 53 3.39 -14.54 2.47
N PHE A 54 4.15 -15.35 1.74
CA PHE A 54 5.61 -15.40 1.86
C PHE A 54 6.25 -14.07 1.44
N GLY A 55 5.79 -13.50 0.32
CA GLY A 55 6.17 -12.14 -0.09
C GLY A 55 5.88 -11.13 1.02
N MET A 56 4.68 -11.13 1.59
CA MET A 56 4.29 -10.26 2.70
C MET A 56 5.24 -10.35 3.91
N VAL A 57 5.67 -11.55 4.30
CA VAL A 57 6.66 -11.73 5.39
C VAL A 57 7.99 -11.08 5.05
N VAL A 58 8.53 -11.36 3.85
CA VAL A 58 9.79 -10.77 3.36
C VAL A 58 9.67 -9.26 3.30
N GLY A 59 8.57 -8.77 2.75
CA GLY A 59 8.22 -7.37 2.62
C GLY A 59 8.25 -6.63 3.93
N ASN A 60 7.59 -7.15 4.97
CA ASN A 60 7.53 -6.50 6.28
C ASN A 60 8.95 -6.24 6.86
N VAL A 61 9.85 -7.22 6.75
CA VAL A 61 11.25 -7.08 7.19
C VAL A 61 12.01 -6.04 6.37
N LEU A 62 11.89 -6.08 5.04
CA LEU A 62 12.55 -5.14 4.15
C LEU A 62 12.03 -3.70 4.32
N GLY A 63 10.72 -3.56 4.55
CA GLY A 63 10.05 -2.29 4.80
C GLY A 63 10.56 -1.60 6.06
N GLY A 64 10.71 -2.33 7.16
CA GLY A 64 11.34 -1.82 8.38
C GLY A 64 12.78 -1.35 8.13
N LYS A 65 13.60 -2.19 7.50
CA LYS A 65 14.99 -1.83 7.14
C LYS A 65 15.07 -0.61 6.23
N LEU A 66 14.11 -0.42 5.33
CA LEU A 66 14.05 0.75 4.46
C LEU A 66 13.71 2.02 5.26
N ALA A 67 12.75 1.95 6.18
CA ALA A 67 12.38 3.07 7.04
C ALA A 67 13.56 3.56 7.89
N ASP A 68 14.40 2.64 8.36
CA ASP A 68 15.61 2.96 9.13
C ASP A 68 16.67 3.68 8.27
N LYS A 69 16.74 3.39 6.96
CA LYS A 69 17.75 3.96 6.06
C LYS A 69 17.40 5.34 5.49
N VAL A 70 16.15 5.58 5.10
CA VAL A 70 15.78 6.79 4.32
C VAL A 70 14.79 7.73 5.02
N SER A 71 14.40 7.44 6.25
CA SER A 71 13.27 8.01 7.00
C SER A 71 11.91 7.37 6.68
N PRO A 72 11.00 7.25 7.67
CA PRO A 72 9.72 6.58 7.49
C PRO A 72 8.86 7.17 6.37
N VAL A 73 8.78 8.50 6.25
CA VAL A 73 7.94 9.14 5.22
C VAL A 73 8.49 8.92 3.80
N LYS A 74 9.83 8.92 3.62
CA LYS A 74 10.43 8.63 2.32
C LYS A 74 10.28 7.15 1.95
N ALA A 75 10.38 6.26 2.95
CA ALA A 75 10.09 4.84 2.74
C ALA A 75 8.65 4.62 2.29
N CYS A 76 7.66 5.28 2.91
CA CYS A 76 6.26 5.24 2.44
C CYS A 76 6.13 5.70 0.99
N LEU A 77 6.75 6.82 0.63
CA LEU A 77 6.71 7.35 -0.74
C LEU A 77 7.27 6.35 -1.76
N ILE A 78 8.46 5.80 -1.49
CA ILE A 78 9.12 4.82 -2.37
C ILE A 78 8.25 3.57 -2.55
N LEU A 79 7.71 3.05 -1.45
CA LEU A 79 6.91 1.82 -1.46
C LEU A 79 5.55 2.01 -2.15
N LEU A 80 4.91 3.18 -2.01
CA LEU A 80 3.66 3.50 -2.70
C LEU A 80 3.88 3.67 -4.20
N ILE A 81 4.97 4.31 -4.61
CA ILE A 81 5.35 4.40 -6.03
C ILE A 81 5.63 2.99 -6.58
N ALA A 82 6.41 2.19 -5.86
CA ALA A 82 6.72 0.81 -6.25
C ALA A 82 5.43 -0.04 -6.36
N MET A 83 4.49 0.12 -5.43
CA MET A 83 3.18 -0.52 -5.47
C MET A 83 2.41 -0.11 -6.73
N ALA A 84 2.28 1.20 -6.98
CA ALA A 84 1.57 1.71 -8.15
C ALA A 84 2.16 1.16 -9.46
N VAL A 85 3.48 1.15 -9.59
CA VAL A 85 4.20 0.57 -10.73
C VAL A 85 3.97 -0.93 -10.83
N SER A 86 4.03 -1.68 -9.73
CA SER A 86 3.80 -3.12 -9.74
C SER A 86 2.38 -3.48 -10.19
N LEU A 87 1.38 -2.70 -9.79
CA LEU A 87 -0.01 -2.93 -10.17
C LEU A 87 -0.23 -2.63 -11.66
N ILE A 88 0.37 -1.56 -12.20
CA ILE A 88 0.38 -1.30 -13.65
C ILE A 88 1.04 -2.46 -14.39
N ILE A 89 2.16 -2.99 -13.88
CA ILE A 89 2.84 -4.11 -14.52
C ILE A 89 1.95 -5.35 -14.53
N ILE A 90 1.29 -5.68 -13.41
CA ILE A 90 0.36 -6.82 -13.31
C ILE A 90 -0.74 -6.70 -14.36
N PHE A 91 -1.34 -5.51 -14.52
CA PHE A 91 -2.38 -5.25 -15.52
C PHE A 91 -2.00 -5.74 -16.93
N PHE A 92 -0.75 -5.53 -17.35
CA PHE A 92 -0.29 -5.88 -18.69
C PHE A 92 0.23 -7.31 -18.84
N ILE A 93 0.70 -7.95 -17.75
CA ILE A 93 1.46 -9.21 -17.85
C ILE A 93 0.81 -10.40 -17.17
N SER A 94 -0.36 -10.23 -16.55
CA SER A 94 -1.04 -11.29 -15.78
C SER A 94 -1.42 -12.50 -16.63
N GLU A 95 -1.64 -12.35 -17.94
CA GLU A 95 -1.91 -13.50 -18.84
C GLU A 95 -0.76 -14.52 -18.87
N ASN A 96 0.48 -14.11 -18.55
CA ASN A 96 1.61 -15.02 -18.45
C ASN A 96 1.71 -15.62 -17.04
N LYS A 97 1.51 -16.94 -16.92
CA LYS A 97 1.57 -17.69 -15.66
C LYS A 97 2.82 -17.44 -14.83
N ILE A 98 3.99 -17.46 -15.44
CA ILE A 98 5.26 -17.32 -14.70
C ILE A 98 5.39 -15.89 -14.18
N LEU A 99 5.13 -14.90 -15.04
CA LEU A 99 5.19 -13.49 -14.66
C LEU A 99 4.16 -13.13 -13.59
N SER A 100 2.95 -13.68 -13.67
CA SER A 100 1.90 -13.47 -12.66
C SER A 100 2.29 -14.01 -11.27
N LEU A 101 2.98 -15.16 -11.19
CA LEU A 101 3.52 -15.68 -9.92
C LEU A 101 4.65 -14.79 -9.38
N LEU A 102 5.58 -14.37 -10.23
CA LEU A 102 6.65 -13.43 -9.84
C LEU A 102 6.05 -12.14 -9.29
N MET A 103 5.08 -11.56 -9.99
CA MET A 103 4.41 -10.35 -9.55
C MET A 103 3.55 -10.56 -8.32
N THR A 104 2.99 -11.75 -8.10
CA THR A 104 2.30 -12.08 -6.85
C THR A 104 3.23 -11.97 -5.65
N PHE A 105 4.46 -12.50 -5.77
CA PHE A 105 5.47 -12.36 -4.73
C PHE A 105 5.88 -10.89 -4.53
N VAL A 106 6.10 -10.14 -5.62
CA VAL A 106 6.49 -8.72 -5.56
C VAL A 106 5.39 -7.86 -4.94
N ALA A 107 4.15 -7.99 -5.40
CA ALA A 107 2.99 -7.26 -4.87
C ALA A 107 2.74 -7.65 -3.41
N GLY A 108 2.78 -8.94 -3.07
CA GLY A 108 2.72 -9.41 -1.68
C GLY A 108 3.80 -8.78 -0.81
N SER A 109 5.04 -8.70 -1.30
CA SER A 109 6.14 -8.04 -0.59
C SER A 109 5.89 -6.55 -0.37
N LEU A 110 5.51 -5.81 -1.41
CA LEU A 110 5.23 -4.38 -1.30
C LEU A 110 4.06 -4.09 -0.37
N SER A 111 3.07 -4.99 -0.33
CA SER A 111 1.85 -4.87 0.46
C SER A 111 2.10 -4.75 1.96
N MET A 112 3.01 -5.57 2.49
CA MET A 112 3.36 -5.49 3.92
C MET A 112 4.61 -4.66 4.19
N ALA A 113 5.46 -4.39 3.19
CA ALA A 113 6.60 -3.51 3.37
C ALA A 113 6.20 -2.10 3.83
N ILE A 114 5.04 -1.60 3.41
CA ILE A 114 4.58 -0.26 3.77
C ILE A 114 4.07 -0.13 5.22
N GLY A 115 3.66 -1.24 5.84
CA GLY A 115 3.06 -1.24 7.18
C GLY A 115 3.99 -0.68 8.25
N SER A 116 5.23 -1.18 8.29
CA SER A 116 6.25 -0.75 9.26
C SER A 116 6.60 0.75 9.15
N PRO A 117 6.94 1.30 7.96
CA PRO A 117 7.12 2.74 7.77
C PRO A 117 5.93 3.61 8.22
N ILE A 118 4.70 3.23 7.87
CA ILE A 118 3.49 3.98 8.25
C ILE A 118 3.34 3.99 9.78
N GLN A 119 3.51 2.82 10.41
CA GLN A 119 3.37 2.68 11.85
C GLN A 119 4.40 3.54 12.60
N THR A 120 5.67 3.49 12.17
CA THR A 120 6.74 4.32 12.74
C THR A 120 6.48 5.81 12.52
N LEU A 121 6.04 6.20 11.33
CA LEU A 121 5.71 7.58 11.00
C LEU A 121 4.57 8.12 11.89
N MET A 122 3.55 7.31 12.13
CA MET A 122 2.43 7.70 13.00
C MET A 122 2.87 7.83 14.46
N ILE A 123 3.59 6.84 14.99
CA ILE A 123 4.06 6.88 16.39
C ILE A 123 4.93 8.13 16.63
N ASN A 124 5.84 8.43 15.71
CA ASN A 124 6.68 9.63 15.78
C ASN A 124 5.86 10.94 15.75
N THR A 125 4.73 10.95 15.04
CA THR A 125 3.79 12.10 14.97
C THR A 125 2.91 12.20 16.22
N ALA A 126 2.58 11.06 16.82
CA ALA A 126 1.65 10.91 17.93
C ALA A 126 2.33 10.94 19.32
N LYS A 127 3.53 11.52 19.46
CA LYS A 127 4.22 11.63 20.77
C LYS A 127 3.28 12.10 21.89
N GLY A 128 3.23 11.33 22.98
CA GLY A 128 2.30 11.53 24.12
C GLY A 128 0.89 10.97 23.91
N ALA A 129 0.62 10.32 22.79
CA ALA A 129 -0.65 9.68 22.43
C ALA A 129 -0.42 8.47 21.48
N GLU A 130 0.68 7.75 21.67
CA GLU A 130 1.20 6.74 20.74
C GLU A 130 0.22 5.59 20.52
N MET A 131 -0.42 5.11 21.58
CA MET A 131 -1.44 4.05 21.50
C MET A 131 -2.65 4.50 20.66
N LEU A 132 -3.07 5.75 20.81
CA LEU A 132 -4.16 6.32 20.02
C LEU A 132 -3.76 6.49 18.55
N GLY A 133 -2.52 6.91 18.29
CA GLY A 133 -1.97 6.98 16.94
C GLY A 133 -1.94 5.61 16.26
N ALA A 134 -1.45 4.58 16.96
CA ALA A 134 -1.42 3.21 16.45
C ALA A 134 -2.83 2.67 16.13
N ALA A 135 -3.80 2.90 17.02
CA ALA A 135 -5.18 2.54 16.78
C ALA A 135 -5.77 3.27 15.55
N ALA A 136 -5.48 4.56 15.39
CA ALA A 136 -5.90 5.33 14.22
C ALA A 136 -5.29 4.81 12.91
N THR A 137 -4.02 4.40 12.93
CA THR A 137 -3.38 3.75 11.77
C THR A 137 -4.08 2.44 11.41
N GLN A 138 -4.37 1.57 12.39
CA GLN A 138 -5.07 0.32 12.10
C GLN A 138 -6.49 0.55 11.56
N ALA A 139 -7.21 1.54 12.11
CA ALA A 139 -8.50 1.95 11.57
C ALA A 139 -8.38 2.45 10.11
N ALA A 140 -7.35 3.22 9.80
CA ALA A 140 -7.08 3.68 8.45
C ALA A 140 -6.77 2.51 7.48
N PHE A 141 -6.00 1.50 7.91
CA PHE A 141 -5.79 0.28 7.12
C PHE A 141 -7.10 -0.45 6.83
N ASN A 142 -8.01 -0.56 7.80
CA ASN A 142 -9.31 -1.19 7.60
C ASN A 142 -10.19 -0.39 6.63
N ILE A 143 -10.14 0.94 6.68
CA ILE A 143 -10.79 1.79 5.67
C ILE A 143 -10.18 1.51 4.29
N GLY A 144 -8.85 1.42 4.18
CA GLY A 144 -8.18 1.08 2.92
C GLY A 144 -8.58 -0.30 2.41
N ASN A 145 -8.78 -1.28 3.28
CA ASN A 145 -9.28 -2.60 2.92
C ASN A 145 -10.68 -2.51 2.32
N ALA A 146 -11.60 -1.84 3.02
CA ALA A 146 -12.96 -1.64 2.53
C ALA A 146 -13.00 -0.87 1.21
N LEU A 147 -12.26 0.24 1.10
CA LEU A 147 -12.22 1.06 -0.10
C LEU A 147 -11.56 0.34 -1.28
N GLY A 148 -10.44 -0.34 -1.06
CA GLY A 148 -9.72 -1.07 -2.09
C GLY A 148 -10.57 -2.19 -2.68
N ALA A 149 -11.17 -3.03 -1.82
CA ALA A 149 -12.07 -4.08 -2.26
C ALA A 149 -13.29 -3.50 -3.00
N PHE A 150 -13.96 -2.50 -2.42
CA PHE A 150 -15.15 -1.91 -3.02
C PHE A 150 -14.88 -1.25 -4.37
N LEU A 151 -13.88 -0.36 -4.44
CA LEU A 151 -13.54 0.37 -5.66
C LEU A 151 -12.94 -0.54 -6.72
N GLY A 152 -12.14 -1.55 -6.33
CA GLY A 152 -11.61 -2.56 -7.25
C GLY A 152 -12.72 -3.41 -7.90
N GLY A 153 -13.84 -3.60 -7.21
CA GLY A 153 -14.99 -4.33 -7.73
C GLY A 153 -15.85 -3.56 -8.73
N LEU A 154 -15.82 -2.22 -8.73
CA LEU A 154 -16.69 -1.41 -9.60
C LEU A 154 -16.45 -1.66 -11.10
N PRO A 155 -15.19 -1.68 -11.59
CA PRO A 155 -14.96 -1.92 -13.01
C PRO A 155 -15.26 -3.38 -13.40
N ILE A 156 -15.09 -4.35 -12.48
CA ILE A 156 -15.54 -5.73 -12.69
C ILE A 156 -17.06 -5.78 -12.88
N ALA A 157 -17.82 -5.06 -12.04
CA ALA A 157 -19.28 -4.98 -12.18
C ALA A 157 -19.74 -4.33 -13.49
N TRP A 158 -18.89 -3.52 -14.12
CA TRP A 158 -19.10 -2.97 -15.47
C TRP A 158 -18.57 -3.86 -16.60
N GLY A 159 -18.07 -5.06 -16.30
CA GLY A 159 -17.61 -6.02 -17.30
C GLY A 159 -16.20 -5.75 -17.84
N LEU A 160 -15.37 -4.96 -17.15
CA LEU A 160 -14.01 -4.62 -17.59
C LEU A 160 -12.96 -5.72 -17.29
N GLY A 161 -13.39 -6.88 -16.76
CA GLY A 161 -12.52 -8.04 -16.49
C GLY A 161 -11.71 -7.94 -15.20
N TYR A 162 -11.03 -9.03 -14.85
CA TYR A 162 -10.33 -9.16 -13.56
C TYR A 162 -8.94 -8.53 -13.50
N THR A 163 -8.45 -7.92 -14.59
CA THR A 163 -7.28 -7.03 -14.57
C THR A 163 -7.66 -5.59 -14.23
N SER A 164 -8.94 -5.23 -14.26
CA SER A 164 -9.37 -3.85 -14.01
C SER A 164 -9.13 -3.34 -12.56
N PRO A 165 -9.17 -4.16 -11.49
CA PRO A 165 -8.83 -3.71 -10.13
C PRO A 165 -7.41 -3.15 -10.01
N GLU A 166 -6.47 -3.63 -10.83
CA GLU A 166 -5.07 -3.21 -10.84
C GLU A 166 -4.95 -1.73 -11.18
N ILE A 167 -5.74 -1.23 -12.14
CA ILE A 167 -5.78 0.19 -12.49
C ILE A 167 -6.30 1.01 -11.32
N VAL A 168 -7.38 0.56 -10.68
CA VAL A 168 -7.93 1.22 -9.48
C VAL A 168 -6.87 1.26 -8.39
N GLY A 169 -6.21 0.13 -8.14
CA GLY A 169 -5.19 0.03 -7.11
C GLY A 169 -3.96 0.89 -7.40
N THR A 170 -3.56 1.00 -8.66
CA THR A 170 -2.52 1.94 -9.12
C THR A 170 -2.90 3.38 -8.77
N LEU A 171 -4.12 3.82 -9.09
CA LEU A 171 -4.56 5.19 -8.80
C LEU A 171 -4.62 5.47 -7.30
N MET A 172 -5.08 4.49 -6.51
CA MET A 172 -5.10 4.58 -5.05
C MET A 172 -3.68 4.68 -4.47
N ALA A 173 -2.77 3.79 -4.88
CA ALA A 173 -1.38 3.81 -4.45
C ALA A 173 -0.66 5.11 -4.87
N ALA A 174 -0.89 5.57 -6.10
CA ALA A 174 -0.34 6.85 -6.60
C ALA A 174 -0.88 8.04 -5.80
N THR A 175 -2.16 8.04 -5.43
CA THR A 175 -2.75 9.07 -4.57
C THR A 175 -2.08 9.07 -3.19
N GLY A 176 -1.87 7.89 -2.60
CA GLY A 176 -1.08 7.75 -1.37
C GLY A 176 0.34 8.31 -1.52
N ALA A 177 1.02 8.02 -2.64
CA ALA A 177 2.34 8.53 -2.94
C ALA A 177 2.36 10.07 -3.03
N VAL A 178 1.34 10.68 -3.64
CA VAL A 178 1.20 12.15 -3.66
C VAL A 178 1.08 12.70 -2.25
N ILE A 179 0.26 12.09 -1.38
CA ILE A 179 0.14 12.52 0.02
C ILE A 179 1.47 12.36 0.77
N ALA A 180 2.18 11.26 0.57
CA ALA A 180 3.51 11.05 1.14
C ALA A 180 4.51 12.11 0.64
N MET A 181 4.45 12.50 -0.63
CA MET A 181 5.27 13.57 -1.20
C MET A 181 4.98 14.93 -0.55
N ILE A 182 3.71 15.25 -0.30
CA ILE A 182 3.31 16.45 0.44
C ILE A 182 3.93 16.45 1.84
N LEU A 183 3.87 15.32 2.56
CA LEU A 183 4.49 15.18 3.88
C LEU A 183 6.01 15.33 3.84
N VAL A 184 6.69 14.75 2.85
CA VAL A 184 8.15 14.94 2.65
C VAL A 184 8.48 16.43 2.49
N ASN A 185 7.69 17.16 1.69
CA ASN A 185 7.92 18.58 1.44
C ASN A 185 7.67 19.43 2.70
N GLN A 186 6.66 19.08 3.50
CA GLN A 186 6.39 19.74 4.79
C GLN A 186 7.54 19.54 5.77
N GLN A 187 8.09 18.32 5.90
CA GLN A 187 9.22 18.05 6.79
C GLN A 187 10.48 18.82 6.37
N LYS A 188 10.78 18.86 5.07
CA LYS A 188 11.92 19.65 4.54
C LYS A 188 11.77 21.15 4.81
N ALA A 189 10.56 21.69 4.67
CA ALA A 189 10.31 23.11 4.92
C ALA A 189 10.55 23.48 6.40
N VAL A 190 10.16 22.59 7.32
CA VAL A 190 10.42 22.75 8.75
C VAL A 190 11.92 22.69 9.05
N GLU A 191 12.64 21.71 8.51
CA GLU A 191 14.10 21.59 8.67
C GLU A 191 14.84 22.84 8.18
N LYS A 192 14.44 23.38 7.02
CA LYS A 192 15.05 24.59 6.45
C LYS A 192 14.84 25.82 7.33
N ASN A 193 13.69 25.93 8.00
CA ASN A 193 13.41 27.07 8.89
C ASN A 193 14.13 26.97 10.24
N LEU A 194 14.62 25.79 10.62
CA LEU A 194 15.36 25.55 11.88
C LEU A 194 16.88 25.77 11.74
N LEU A 195 17.39 25.82 10.51
CA LEU A 195 18.77 26.20 10.21
C LEU A 195 18.77 27.68 9.79
N PRO A 196 18.93 28.64 10.72
CA PRO A 196 19.10 30.03 10.34
C PRO A 196 20.36 30.14 9.47
N VAL A 197 20.20 30.77 8.31
CA VAL A 197 21.28 31.07 7.36
C VAL A 197 22.31 31.99 8.01
#